data_AF-A0A7H8M7N1-F1
#
_entry.id   AF-A0A7H8M7N1-F1
#
_cell.length_a   1.000
_cell.length_b   1.000
_cell.length_c   1.000
_cell.angle_alpha   90.00
_cell.angle_beta   90.00
_cell.angle_gamma   90.00
#
_symmetry.space_group_name_H-M   'P 1'
#
loop_
_entity.id
_entity.type
_entity.pdbx_description
1 polymer ?
#
loop_
_entity_poly.entity_id
_entity_poly.type
_entity_poly.pdbx_seq_one_letter_code
_entity_poly.pdbx_strand_id
1 'polypeptide(L)' 'MSILGSGQGSVSTCGILAELPSLAAEITSGALSANPVPVPLRDVEEAWTAPAGPGRRLVLTC' A
#
# COMPACT_ATOMS: atom_id res chain seq x y z
N MET A 1 18.62 -6.56 -17.07
CA MET A 1 17.56 -6.38 -16.07
C MET A 1 18.22 -6.27 -14.70
N SER A 2 18.41 -5.07 -14.19
CA SER A 2 18.99 -4.85 -12.85
C SER A 2 17.83 -4.81 -11.86
N ILE A 3 17.79 -5.75 -10.92
CA ILE A 3 16.91 -5.63 -9.75
C ILE A 3 17.50 -4.53 -8.89
N LEU A 4 17.00 -3.30 -9.02
CA LEU A 4 17.28 -2.24 -8.05
C LEU A 4 16.27 -2.39 -6.91
N GLY A 5 16.64 -3.18 -5.91
CA GLY A 5 15.80 -3.41 -4.74
C GLY A 5 16.67 -3.84 -3.58
N SER A 6 17.12 -2.88 -2.78
CA SER A 6 17.67 -3.16 -1.46
C SER A 6 16.56 -3.60 -0.48
N GLY A 7 15.29 -3.56 -0.92
CA GLY A 7 14.12 -4.01 -0.20
C GLY A 7 13.87 -3.23 1.08
N GLN A 8 12.82 -3.60 1.80
CA GLN A 8 12.55 -3.05 3.13
C GLN A 8 13.63 -3.45 4.16
N GLY A 9 14.41 -4.51 3.88
CA GLY A 9 15.52 -4.96 4.73
C GLY A 9 16.74 -4.03 4.76
N SER A 10 16.78 -3.00 3.91
CA SER A 10 17.86 -2.01 3.91
C SER A 10 17.51 -0.73 4.68
N VAL A 11 16.30 -0.64 5.22
CA VAL A 11 15.86 0.44 6.10
C VAL A 11 15.55 -0.19 7.46
N SER A 12 16.10 0.37 8.54
CA SER A 12 15.74 -0.10 9.88
C SER A 12 14.25 0.17 10.15
N THR A 13 13.63 -0.64 11.00
CA THR A 13 12.25 -0.39 11.43
C THR A 13 12.07 1.02 12.00
N CYS A 14 13.05 1.51 12.78
CA CYS A 14 13.04 2.89 13.27
C CYS A 14 13.06 3.93 12.13
N GLY A 15 13.86 3.68 11.09
CA GLY A 15 13.88 4.52 9.88
C GLY A 15 12.53 4.54 9.17
N ILE A 16 11.88 3.38 9.02
CA ILE A 16 10.52 3.30 8.45
C ILE A 16 9.54 4.13 9.28
N LEU A 17 9.55 3.95 10.61
CA LEU A 17 8.64 4.67 11.52
C LEU A 17 8.85 6.19 11.49
N ALA A 18 10.09 6.65 11.30
CA ALA A 18 10.41 8.08 11.21
C ALA A 18 9.77 8.74 9.98
N GLU A 19 9.55 8.00 8.89
CA GLU A 19 8.97 8.51 7.64
C GLU A 19 7.43 8.42 7.60
N LEU A 20 6.79 7.59 8.42
CA LEU A 20 5.33 7.42 8.38
C LEU A 20 4.54 8.72 8.64
N PRO A 21 4.94 9.62 9.57
CA PRO A 21 4.19 10.84 9.82
C PRO A 21 4.12 11.80 8.62
N SER A 22 5.22 11.95 7.87
CA SER A 22 5.23 12.82 6.68
C SER A 22 4.35 12.22 5.58
N LEU A 23 4.42 10.91 5.37
CA LEU A 23 3.55 10.21 4.43
C LEU A 23 2.06 10.33 4.80
N ALA A 24 1.73 10.21 6.10
CA ALA A 24 0.36 10.38 6.58
C ALA A 24 -0.17 11.80 6.34
N ALA A 25 0.69 12.82 6.50
CA ALA A 25 0.34 14.20 6.21
C ALA A 25 -0.01 14.40 4.72
N GLU A 26 0.77 13.83 3.80
CA GLU A 26 0.53 13.91 2.35
C GLU A 26 -0.73 13.15 1.90
N ILE A 27 -1.05 12.03 2.55
CA ILE A 27 -2.32 11.31 2.29
C ILE A 27 -3.51 12.12 2.81
N THR A 28 -3.38 12.70 4.01
CA THR A 28 -4.46 13.48 4.64
C THR A 28 -4.70 14.81 3.92
N SER A 29 -3.65 15.43 3.38
CA SER A 29 -3.78 16.65 2.55
C SER A 29 -4.43 16.39 1.19
N GLY A 30 -4.53 15.12 0.77
CA GLY A 30 -5.01 14.73 -0.55
C GLY A 30 -3.97 14.86 -1.66
N ALA A 31 -2.72 15.25 -1.34
CA ALA A 31 -1.61 15.28 -2.30
C ALA A 31 -1.26 13.87 -2.81
N LEU A 32 -1.42 12.85 -1.95
CA LEU A 32 -1.31 11.45 -2.31
C LEU A 32 -2.67 10.74 -2.11
N SER A 33 -3.23 10.17 -3.17
CA SER A 33 -4.46 9.37 -3.08
C SER A 33 -4.18 7.87 -3.15
N ALA A 34 -4.70 7.13 -2.17
CA ALA A 34 -4.64 5.67 -2.13
C ALA A 34 -5.81 4.99 -2.86
N ASN A 35 -6.95 5.68 -3.06
CA ASN A 35 -8.20 5.16 -3.62
C ASN A 35 -8.54 3.72 -3.13
N PRO A 36 -8.73 3.53 -1.81
CA PRO A 36 -8.93 2.20 -1.24
C PRO A 36 -10.28 1.60 -1.68
N VAL A 37 -10.28 0.30 -1.91
CA VAL A 37 -11.47 -0.52 -2.16
C VAL A 37 -11.54 -1.60 -1.09
N PRO A 38 -12.49 -1.52 -0.14
CA PRO A 38 -12.60 -2.53 0.89
C PRO A 38 -13.05 -3.86 0.29
N VAL A 39 -12.38 -4.93 0.65
CA VAL A 39 -12.70 -6.30 0.26
C VAL A 39 -12.72 -7.16 1.53
N PRO A 40 -13.76 -7.94 1.80
CA PRO A 40 -13.77 -8.88 2.91
C PRO A 40 -12.66 -9.93 2.74
N LEU A 41 -11.98 -10.31 3.84
CA LEU A 41 -10.89 -11.28 3.78
C LEU A 41 -11.34 -12.63 3.20
N ARG A 42 -12.60 -13.02 3.43
CA ARG A 42 -13.20 -14.23 2.84
C ARG A 42 -13.23 -14.23 1.30
N ASP A 43 -13.17 -13.06 0.68
CA ASP A 43 -13.23 -12.88 -0.78
C ASP A 43 -11.83 -12.67 -1.38
N VAL A 44 -10.75 -12.86 -0.59
CA VAL A 44 -9.37 -12.55 -0.99
C VAL A 44 -8.92 -13.35 -2.22
N GLU A 45 -9.31 -14.62 -2.33
CA GLU A 45 -8.89 -15.49 -3.43
C GLU A 45 -9.45 -15.00 -4.76
N GLU A 46 -10.72 -14.59 -4.78
CA GLU A 46 -11.37 -14.00 -5.95
C GLU A 46 -10.72 -12.64 -6.28
N ALA A 47 -10.60 -11.77 -5.26
CA ALA A 47 -10.07 -10.42 -5.41
C ALA A 47 -8.61 -10.39 -5.88
N TRP A 48 -7.82 -11.42 -5.58
CA TRP A 48 -6.42 -11.53 -6.01
C TRP A 48 -6.28 -11.81 -7.51
N THR A 49 -7.26 -12.47 -8.12
CA THR A 49 -7.24 -12.82 -9.55
C THR A 49 -8.07 -11.88 -10.42
N ALA A 50 -8.99 -11.12 -9.81
CA ALA A 50 -9.81 -10.14 -10.49
C ALA A 50 -8.97 -8.94 -11.00
N PRO A 51 -9.23 -8.46 -12.23
CA PRO A 51 -8.62 -7.22 -12.72
C PRO A 51 -9.01 -6.03 -11.83
N ALA A 52 -8.03 -5.34 -11.25
CA ALA A 52 -8.25 -4.07 -10.57
C ALA A 52 -8.13 -2.91 -11.57
N GLY A 53 -9.07 -1.96 -11.51
CA GLY A 53 -8.97 -0.72 -12.29
C GLY A 53 -7.70 0.09 -11.92
N PRO A 54 -7.14 0.85 -12.86
CA PRO A 54 -5.92 1.62 -12.61
C PRO A 54 -6.09 2.59 -11.44
N GLY A 55 -5.06 2.68 -10.60
CA GLY A 55 -5.04 3.59 -9.45
C GLY A 55 -5.95 3.19 -8.28
N ARG A 56 -6.56 2.00 -8.30
CA ARG A 56 -7.35 1.45 -7.18
C ARG A 56 -6.49 0.52 -6.33
N ARG A 57 -6.66 0.56 -5.01
CA ARG A 57 -5.95 -0.33 -4.08
C ARG A 57 -6.96 -1.16 -3.29
N LEU A 58 -6.93 -2.48 -3.47
CA LEU A 58 -7.76 -3.38 -2.66
C LEU A 58 -7.22 -3.40 -1.23
N VAL A 59 -8.11 -3.26 -0.24
CA VAL A 59 -7.81 -3.27 1.19
C VAL A 59 -8.63 -4.37 1.83
N LEU A 60 -7.96 -5.38 2.40
CA LEU A 60 -8.62 -6.49 3.05
C LEU A 60 -9.18 -6.07 4.41
N THR A 61 -10.39 -6.51 4.70
CA THR A 61 -11.15 -6.20 5.92
C THR A 61 -11.61 -7.49 6.60
N CYS A 62 -11.59 -7.51 7.93
CA CYS A 62 -11.90 -8.68 8.75
C CYS A 62 -13.41 -8.91 8.87
#